data_AF-A0A0W1RVE0-F1
#
_entry.id   AF-A0A0W1RVE0-F1
#
_cell.length_a   1.000
_cell.length_b   1.000
_cell.length_c   1.000
_cell.angle_alpha   90.00
_cell.angle_beta   90.00
_cell.angle_gamma   90.00
#
_symmetry.space_group_name_H-M   'P 1'
#
loop_
_entity.id
_entity.type
_entity.pdbx_description
1 polymer ?
#
loop_
_entity_poly.entity_id
_entity_poly.type
_entity_poly.pdbx_seq_one_letter_code
_entity_poly.pdbx_strand_id
1 'polypeptide(L)'
;MLKTLIERFTSLEANDTEGDQIRVHAQNVAPSSIKLESDITQTGDRWAKTLFFADFPAAATPGLLDMLTTHPSADIDISIHASPRESEQAIKQFERAITDLDATRREKEQRGGASLGATQRRLQEHKEVLAQLTDGSQRVFEVAVYLTIRGDTNKEVKETTTRLQSELMKKRLVTKSVDYTQDEGLVSNSPIAKDTLRQTTPMLGKAAGALFPFSASTLIEESGVLVGYHATTDAPVVMDRFDRQNGYNILTAAKIGSGKSFGTKLLNLRQLAKDPDTILIMIDPLEGFRSLSDALDGEHIVVGGSRGLNPLEIRETPAHVLRDVPDIDPFSQRFSSVMGFFDTFFAHVGNGLDKKERAVLGTTVREAYRRNGITSDPSTHGNASPTIRDVISILAEIAEDAAAFLDSVDTDAADP
;
A
#
# COMPACT_ATOMS: atom_id res chain seq x y z
N MET A 1 -41.02 -11.13 -16.66
CA MET A 1 -39.76 -11.45 -15.97
C MET A 1 -38.96 -10.19 -15.65
N LEU A 2 -38.39 -9.43 -16.60
CA LEU A 2 -37.72 -8.16 -16.28
C LEU A 2 -38.65 -7.15 -15.60
N LYS A 3 -39.90 -7.04 -16.05
CA LYS A 3 -40.94 -6.23 -15.39
C LYS A 3 -41.23 -6.68 -13.95
N THR A 4 -41.33 -7.99 -13.73
CA THR A 4 -41.52 -8.61 -12.41
C THR A 4 -40.31 -8.39 -11.49
N LEU A 5 -39.12 -8.40 -12.07
CA LEU A 5 -37.88 -8.07 -11.37
C LEU A 5 -37.91 -6.60 -10.97
N ILE A 6 -38.17 -5.68 -11.91
CA ILE A 6 -38.31 -4.24 -11.62
C ILE A 6 -39.38 -4.00 -10.55
N GLU A 7 -40.53 -4.67 -10.60
CA GLU A 7 -41.58 -4.61 -9.57
C GLU A 7 -41.08 -5.12 -8.20
N ARG A 8 -40.28 -6.19 -8.17
CA ARG A 8 -39.61 -6.67 -6.95
C ARG A 8 -38.52 -5.71 -6.46
N PHE A 9 -37.84 -5.01 -7.36
CA PHE A 9 -36.90 -3.92 -7.02
C PHE A 9 -37.65 -2.72 -6.40
N THR A 10 -38.90 -2.46 -6.80
CA THR A 10 -39.64 -1.24 -6.44
C THR A 10 -40.70 -1.38 -5.35
N SER A 11 -40.95 -2.58 -4.79
CA SER A 11 -42.07 -2.82 -3.86
C SER A 11 -41.90 -2.21 -2.44
N LEU A 12 -41.64 -0.91 -2.36
CA LEU A 12 -41.75 -0.10 -1.14
C LEU A 12 -43.14 0.55 -1.12
N GLU A 13 -43.78 0.55 0.05
CA GLU A 13 -44.90 1.44 0.35
C GLU A 13 -44.36 2.89 0.39
N ALA A 14 -44.17 3.50 -0.77
CA ALA A 14 -43.68 4.86 -0.91
C ALA A 14 -44.74 5.72 -1.60
N ASN A 15 -44.88 6.98 -1.17
CA ASN A 15 -45.74 7.96 -1.85
C ASN A 15 -45.34 8.05 -3.34
N ASP A 16 -46.30 8.31 -4.23
CA ASP A 16 -46.17 8.20 -5.70
C ASP A 16 -44.89 8.83 -6.31
N THR A 17 -44.37 9.91 -5.73
CA THR A 17 -43.15 10.61 -6.17
C THR A 17 -41.84 9.88 -5.83
N GLU A 18 -41.79 9.17 -4.71
CA GLU A 18 -40.59 8.43 -4.25
C GLU A 18 -40.51 7.05 -4.93
N GLY A 19 -41.67 6.44 -5.22
CA GLY A 19 -41.78 5.22 -6.04
C GLY A 19 -41.24 5.38 -7.46
N ASP A 20 -41.45 6.55 -8.09
CA ASP A 20 -40.93 6.82 -9.44
C ASP A 20 -39.41 6.96 -9.49
N GLN A 21 -38.78 7.56 -8.47
CA GLN A 21 -37.32 7.65 -8.38
C GLN A 21 -36.68 6.27 -8.19
N ILE A 22 -37.24 5.45 -7.29
CA ILE A 22 -36.80 4.05 -7.08
C ILE A 22 -36.89 3.26 -8.38
N ARG A 23 -37.93 3.47 -9.18
CA ARG A 23 -38.12 2.78 -10.46
C ARG A 23 -37.09 3.19 -11.50
N VAL A 24 -36.73 4.47 -11.57
CA VAL A 24 -35.66 4.96 -12.45
C VAL A 24 -34.30 4.39 -12.03
N HIS A 25 -33.99 4.37 -10.73
CA HIS A 25 -32.75 3.76 -10.25
C HIS A 25 -32.68 2.26 -10.52
N ALA A 26 -33.78 1.53 -10.29
CA ALA A 26 -33.86 0.11 -10.60
C ALA A 26 -33.66 -0.17 -12.10
N GLN A 27 -34.21 0.67 -12.99
CA GLN A 27 -34.00 0.55 -14.44
C GLN A 27 -32.55 0.79 -14.85
N ASN A 28 -31.82 1.68 -14.17
CA ASN A 28 -30.41 1.97 -14.47
C ASN A 28 -29.46 0.84 -14.01
N VAL A 29 -29.85 0.08 -12.99
CA VAL A 29 -29.02 -1.01 -12.41
C VAL A 29 -29.43 -2.39 -12.95
N ALA A 30 -30.65 -2.53 -13.48
CA ALA A 30 -31.13 -3.78 -14.04
C ALA A 30 -30.30 -4.21 -15.27
N PRO A 31 -29.98 -5.51 -15.39
CA PRO A 31 -29.28 -6.02 -16.57
C PRO A 31 -30.16 -5.92 -17.82
N SER A 32 -29.53 -5.88 -19.00
CA SER A 32 -30.21 -5.78 -20.30
C SER A 32 -31.17 -6.93 -20.58
N SER A 33 -30.89 -8.12 -20.07
CA SER A 33 -31.76 -9.29 -20.12
C SER A 33 -31.48 -10.23 -18.94
N ILE A 34 -32.46 -11.08 -18.60
CA ILE A 34 -32.35 -12.09 -17.55
C ILE A 34 -32.94 -13.40 -18.05
N LYS A 35 -32.18 -14.48 -17.90
CA LYS A 35 -32.63 -15.87 -18.08
C LYS A 35 -32.34 -16.65 -16.80
N LEU A 36 -33.39 -17.09 -16.12
CA LEU A 36 -33.30 -17.88 -14.89
C LEU A 36 -33.22 -19.37 -15.23
N GLU A 37 -32.26 -20.08 -14.65
CA GLU A 37 -32.18 -21.55 -14.63
C GLU A 37 -32.28 -22.05 -13.18
N SER A 38 -32.33 -23.36 -12.96
CA SER A 38 -32.59 -23.94 -11.64
C SER A 38 -31.58 -23.58 -10.56
N ASP A 39 -30.31 -23.32 -10.92
CA ASP A 39 -29.20 -23.07 -9.99
C ASP A 39 -28.27 -21.93 -10.41
N ILE A 40 -28.57 -21.25 -11.52
CA ILE A 40 -27.72 -20.22 -12.13
C ILE A 40 -28.59 -19.26 -12.94
N THR A 41 -28.10 -18.06 -13.21
CA THR A 41 -28.80 -17.07 -14.04
C THR A 41 -27.86 -16.49 -15.08
N GLN A 42 -28.39 -16.15 -16.25
CA GLN A 42 -27.68 -15.36 -17.25
C GLN A 42 -28.23 -13.93 -17.20
N THR A 43 -27.34 -12.95 -17.02
CA THR A 43 -27.63 -11.52 -17.00
C THR A 43 -26.90 -10.84 -18.16
N GLY A 44 -27.63 -10.44 -19.20
CA GLY A 44 -27.00 -10.03 -20.47
C GLY A 44 -26.18 -11.18 -21.06
N ASP A 45 -24.91 -10.93 -21.33
CA ASP A 45 -23.99 -11.92 -21.91
C ASP A 45 -23.25 -12.76 -20.86
N ARG A 46 -23.41 -12.44 -19.56
CA ARG A 46 -22.64 -13.08 -18.47
C ARG A 46 -23.51 -14.01 -17.63
N TRP A 47 -22.89 -15.04 -17.08
CA TRP A 47 -23.50 -15.98 -16.14
C TRP A 47 -23.22 -15.55 -14.71
N ALA A 48 -24.17 -15.82 -13.81
CA ALA A 48 -24.12 -15.45 -12.41
C ALA A 48 -24.72 -16.53 -11.53
N LYS A 49 -24.05 -16.83 -10.41
CA LYS A 49 -24.56 -17.72 -9.36
C LYS A 49 -24.48 -17.04 -8.01
N THR A 50 -25.61 -16.95 -7.31
CA THR A 50 -25.70 -16.33 -5.99
C THR A 50 -25.67 -17.38 -4.88
N LEU A 51 -24.86 -17.11 -3.86
CA LEU A 51 -24.76 -17.86 -2.62
C LEU A 51 -25.17 -16.95 -1.44
N PHE A 52 -25.62 -17.57 -0.36
CA PHE A 52 -25.76 -16.93 0.94
C PHE A 52 -24.91 -17.67 1.98
N PHE A 53 -24.48 -16.95 3.02
CA PHE A 53 -23.78 -17.54 4.15
C PHE A 53 -24.80 -18.15 5.12
N ALA A 54 -24.73 -19.47 5.28
CA ALA A 54 -25.61 -20.24 6.14
C ALA A 54 -25.05 -20.43 7.56
N ASP A 55 -23.73 -20.35 7.72
CA ASP A 55 -23.08 -20.44 9.03
C ASP A 55 -21.71 -19.74 9.02
N PHE A 56 -21.29 -19.28 10.20
CA PHE A 56 -20.08 -18.51 10.42
C PHE A 56 -19.21 -19.15 11.51
N PRO A 57 -17.88 -18.92 11.52
CA PRO A 57 -17.03 -19.39 12.60
C PRO A 57 -17.46 -18.78 13.94
N ALA A 58 -17.33 -19.55 15.02
CA ALA A 58 -17.66 -19.11 16.39
C ALA A 58 -16.89 -17.86 16.85
N ALA A 59 -15.74 -17.58 16.24
CA ALA A 59 -14.99 -16.35 16.46
C ALA A 59 -14.72 -15.68 15.10
N ALA A 60 -15.10 -14.41 14.99
CA ALA A 60 -14.82 -13.59 13.82
C ALA A 60 -13.59 -12.71 14.07
N THR A 61 -12.64 -12.73 13.15
CA THR A 61 -11.49 -11.82 13.11
C THR A 61 -11.77 -10.68 12.14
N PRO A 62 -11.30 -9.45 12.41
CA PRO A 62 -11.41 -8.35 11.45
C PRO A 62 -10.92 -8.77 10.05
N GLY A 63 -11.66 -8.40 9.01
CA GLY A 63 -11.33 -8.77 7.63
C GLY A 63 -11.67 -10.23 7.28
N LEU A 64 -12.65 -10.84 7.95
CA LEU A 64 -13.01 -12.26 7.72
C LEU A 64 -13.34 -12.55 6.25
N LEU A 65 -13.88 -11.56 5.54
CA LEU A 65 -14.28 -11.64 4.13
C LEU A 65 -13.24 -11.05 3.15
N ASP A 66 -12.07 -10.61 3.60
CA ASP A 66 -11.05 -9.97 2.74
C ASP A 66 -10.59 -10.88 1.58
N MET A 67 -10.60 -12.20 1.80
CA MET A 67 -10.24 -13.18 0.77
C MET A 67 -11.19 -13.16 -0.43
N LEU A 68 -12.42 -12.65 -0.26
CA LEU A 68 -13.41 -12.56 -1.33
C LEU A 68 -13.21 -11.28 -2.15
N THR A 69 -12.84 -10.18 -1.53
CA THR A 69 -12.60 -8.89 -2.21
C THR A 69 -11.24 -8.82 -2.90
N THR A 70 -10.31 -9.71 -2.54
CA THR A 70 -8.95 -9.78 -3.12
C THR A 70 -8.72 -11.04 -3.95
N HIS A 71 -9.78 -11.77 -4.29
CA HIS A 71 -9.66 -13.04 -5.00
C HIS A 71 -9.08 -12.84 -6.42
N PRO A 72 -7.98 -13.51 -6.81
CA PRO A 72 -7.20 -13.15 -8.00
C PRO A 72 -7.86 -13.53 -9.34
N SER A 73 -8.85 -14.42 -9.31
CA SER A 73 -9.42 -15.03 -10.52
C SER A 73 -10.94 -15.23 -10.45
N ALA A 74 -11.64 -14.49 -9.58
CA ALA A 74 -13.09 -14.57 -9.50
C ALA A 74 -13.68 -13.17 -9.47
N ASP A 75 -14.68 -12.94 -10.31
CA ASP A 75 -15.49 -11.74 -10.32
C ASP A 75 -16.65 -11.93 -9.33
N ILE A 76 -16.62 -11.18 -8.23
CA ILE A 76 -17.47 -11.41 -7.06
C ILE A 76 -18.11 -10.09 -6.62
N ASP A 77 -19.44 -10.08 -6.58
CA ASP A 77 -20.22 -9.05 -5.90
C ASP A 77 -20.56 -9.54 -4.48
N ILE A 78 -20.31 -8.72 -3.46
CA ILE A 78 -20.65 -9.02 -2.05
C ILE A 78 -21.63 -7.97 -1.53
N SER A 79 -22.72 -8.43 -0.92
CA SER A 79 -23.65 -7.56 -0.18
C SER A 79 -23.79 -8.01 1.26
N ILE A 80 -23.66 -7.07 2.19
CA ILE A 80 -23.85 -7.30 3.62
C ILE A 80 -25.05 -6.44 4.07
N HIS A 81 -26.11 -7.10 4.52
CA HIS A 81 -27.27 -6.46 5.11
C HIS A 81 -27.19 -6.61 6.61
N ALA A 82 -27.18 -5.50 7.35
CA ALA A 82 -27.12 -5.51 8.80
C ALA A 82 -28.20 -4.60 9.36
N SER A 83 -29.15 -5.18 10.10
CA SER A 83 -30.22 -4.43 10.76
C SER A 83 -30.16 -4.66 12.28
N PRO A 84 -30.27 -3.62 13.11
CA PRO A 84 -30.31 -3.80 14.56
C PRO A 84 -31.55 -4.59 14.94
N ARG A 85 -31.39 -5.59 15.82
CA ARG A 85 -32.49 -6.33 16.44
C ARG A 85 -32.83 -5.71 17.78
N GLU A 86 -34.11 -5.68 18.15
CA GLU A 86 -34.51 -5.28 19.50
C GLU A 86 -33.88 -6.23 20.55
N SER A 87 -33.15 -5.63 21.50
CA SER A 87 -32.36 -6.36 22.48
C SER A 87 -33.21 -7.26 23.39
N GLU A 88 -34.51 -6.98 23.59
CA GLU A 88 -35.37 -7.76 24.50
C GLU A 88 -35.44 -9.25 24.13
N GLN A 89 -35.56 -9.56 22.83
CA GLN A 89 -35.63 -10.95 22.40
C GLN A 89 -34.30 -11.66 22.56
N ALA A 90 -33.19 -10.95 22.29
CA ALA A 90 -31.85 -11.47 22.48
C ALA A 90 -31.56 -11.74 23.97
N ILE A 91 -31.90 -10.80 24.85
CA ILE A 91 -31.79 -10.94 26.31
C ILE A 91 -32.49 -12.20 26.78
N LYS A 92 -33.75 -12.41 26.38
CA LYS A 92 -34.53 -13.61 26.73
C LYS A 92 -33.88 -14.92 26.22
N GLN A 93 -33.25 -14.90 25.05
CA GLN A 93 -32.53 -16.06 24.52
C GLN A 93 -31.26 -16.35 25.33
N PHE A 94 -30.48 -15.32 25.68
CA PHE A 94 -29.29 -15.49 26.52
C PHE A 94 -29.63 -15.94 27.93
N GLU A 95 -30.71 -15.43 28.55
CA GLU A 95 -31.20 -15.89 29.86
C GLU A 95 -31.53 -17.39 29.86
N ARG A 96 -32.23 -17.86 28.81
CA ARG A 96 -32.53 -19.29 28.62
C ARG A 96 -31.26 -20.12 28.44
N ALA A 97 -30.35 -19.68 27.57
CA ALA A 97 -29.08 -20.36 27.34
C ALA A 97 -28.23 -20.45 28.62
N ILE A 98 -28.20 -19.39 29.44
CA ILE A 98 -27.54 -19.39 30.75
C ILE A 98 -28.19 -20.39 31.69
N THR A 99 -29.52 -20.46 31.72
CA THR A 99 -30.26 -21.42 32.56
C THR A 99 -29.93 -22.86 32.17
N ASP A 100 -29.93 -23.18 30.87
CA ASP A 100 -29.62 -24.52 30.35
C ASP A 100 -28.15 -24.89 30.60
N LEU A 101 -27.23 -23.94 30.40
CA LEU A 101 -25.81 -24.13 30.69
C LEU A 101 -25.55 -24.31 32.20
N ASP A 102 -26.28 -23.61 33.06
CA ASP A 102 -26.15 -23.76 34.51
C ASP A 102 -26.68 -25.11 35.00
N ALA A 103 -27.81 -25.58 34.44
CA ALA A 103 -28.33 -26.92 34.69
C ALA A 103 -27.32 -27.99 34.26
N THR A 104 -26.77 -27.86 33.05
CA THR A 104 -25.73 -28.75 32.51
C THR A 104 -24.46 -28.74 33.37
N ARG A 105 -24.05 -27.57 33.86
CA ARG A 105 -22.90 -27.42 34.77
C ARG A 105 -23.11 -28.20 36.06
N ARG A 106 -24.26 -28.03 36.72
CA ARG A 106 -24.61 -28.72 37.98
C ARG A 106 -24.63 -30.24 37.81
N GLU A 107 -25.20 -30.73 36.71
CA GLU A 107 -25.21 -32.16 36.39
C GLU A 107 -23.78 -32.72 36.22
N LYS A 108 -22.90 -31.97 35.53
CA LYS A 108 -21.50 -32.37 35.34
C LYS A 108 -20.66 -32.28 36.62
N GLU A 109 -20.91 -31.30 37.49
CA GLU A 109 -20.29 -31.19 38.81
C GLU A 109 -20.60 -32.43 39.67
N GLN A 110 -21.84 -32.90 39.66
CA GLN A 110 -22.27 -34.08 40.42
C GLN A 110 -21.69 -35.40 39.89
N ARG A 111 -21.50 -35.52 38.57
CA ARG A 111 -21.02 -36.76 37.92
C ARG A 111 -19.51 -36.81 37.70
N GLY A 112 -18.74 -35.78 38.11
CA GLY A 112 -17.30 -35.71 37.83
C GLY A 112 -16.97 -35.70 36.34
N GLY A 113 -17.82 -35.06 35.53
CA GLY A 113 -17.73 -35.16 34.07
C GLY A 113 -16.50 -34.45 33.48
N ALA A 114 -15.77 -35.13 32.61
CA ALA A 114 -14.82 -34.48 31.70
C ALA A 114 -15.56 -33.36 30.92
N SER A 115 -14.95 -32.18 30.80
CA SER A 115 -15.52 -30.92 30.22
C SER A 115 -16.23 -29.94 31.17
N LEU A 116 -16.19 -30.14 32.50
CA LEU A 116 -16.75 -29.16 33.45
C LEU A 116 -16.21 -27.73 33.22
N GLY A 117 -14.88 -27.59 33.14
CA GLY A 117 -14.24 -26.28 32.91
C GLY A 117 -14.66 -25.59 31.61
N ALA A 118 -14.90 -26.34 30.53
CA ALA A 118 -15.39 -25.78 29.27
C ALA A 118 -16.83 -25.28 29.38
N THR A 119 -17.68 -25.99 30.12
CA THR A 119 -19.07 -25.59 30.38
C THR A 119 -19.11 -24.33 31.25
N GLN A 120 -18.25 -24.26 32.27
CA GLN A 120 -18.14 -23.11 33.15
C GLN A 120 -17.62 -21.86 32.43
N ARG A 121 -16.64 -22.01 31.52
CA ARG A 121 -16.18 -20.91 30.66
C ARG A 121 -17.30 -20.39 29.77
N ARG A 122 -18.02 -21.28 29.07
CA ARG A 122 -19.17 -20.89 28.23
C ARG A 122 -20.25 -20.17 29.03
N LEU A 123 -20.57 -20.65 30.22
CA LEU A 123 -21.54 -20.00 31.11
C LEU A 123 -21.11 -18.57 31.47
N GLN A 124 -19.83 -18.39 31.77
CA GLN A 124 -19.27 -17.06 32.08
C GLN A 124 -19.33 -16.13 30.86
N GLU A 125 -18.93 -16.61 29.68
CA GLU A 125 -19.02 -15.85 28.42
C GLU A 125 -20.47 -15.41 28.13
N HIS A 126 -21.46 -16.28 28.32
CA HIS A 126 -22.86 -15.93 28.11
C HIS A 126 -23.36 -14.88 29.11
N LYS A 127 -22.93 -14.96 30.38
CA LYS A 127 -23.27 -13.96 31.41
C LYS A 127 -22.67 -12.59 31.09
N GLU A 128 -21.45 -12.55 30.57
CA GLU A 128 -20.79 -11.30 30.16
C GLU A 128 -21.54 -10.66 28.98
N VAL A 129 -21.93 -11.44 27.98
CA VAL A 129 -22.74 -10.94 26.87
C VAL A 129 -24.10 -10.44 27.35
N LEU A 130 -24.78 -11.16 28.25
CA LEU A 130 -26.06 -10.72 28.82
C LEU A 130 -25.92 -9.38 29.57
N ALA A 131 -24.85 -9.20 30.35
CA ALA A 131 -24.59 -7.94 31.05
C ALA A 131 -24.43 -6.78 30.04
N GLN A 132 -23.64 -6.98 28.99
CA GLN A 132 -23.40 -5.99 27.93
C GLN A 132 -24.66 -5.65 27.11
N LEU A 133 -25.56 -6.62 26.94
CA LEU A 133 -26.85 -6.38 26.28
C LEU A 133 -27.81 -5.59 27.18
N THR A 134 -27.77 -5.83 28.49
CA THR A 134 -28.67 -5.20 29.47
C THR A 134 -28.27 -3.75 29.77
N ASP A 135 -26.97 -3.46 29.84
CA ASP A 135 -26.44 -2.11 30.05
C ASP A 135 -26.40 -1.24 28.77
N GLY A 136 -26.68 -1.84 27.62
CA GLY A 136 -26.73 -1.16 26.32
C GLY A 136 -25.36 -0.91 25.67
N SER A 137 -24.26 -1.41 26.25
CA SER A 137 -22.92 -1.33 25.67
C SER A 137 -22.76 -2.17 24.40
N GLN A 138 -23.63 -3.16 24.19
CA GLN A 138 -23.65 -3.99 22.99
C GLN A 138 -25.05 -4.12 22.39
N ARG A 139 -25.09 -4.30 21.06
CA ARG A 139 -26.32 -4.54 20.30
C ARG A 139 -26.20 -5.84 19.50
N VAL A 140 -27.33 -6.48 19.28
CA VAL A 140 -27.47 -7.61 18.35
C VAL A 140 -27.95 -7.09 17.00
N PHE A 141 -27.37 -7.62 15.93
CA PHE A 141 -27.72 -7.34 14.56
C PHE A 141 -28.22 -8.61 13.89
N GLU A 142 -29.27 -8.52 13.10
CA GLU A 142 -29.59 -9.51 12.08
C GLU A 142 -28.70 -9.22 10.87
N VAL A 143 -27.80 -10.14 10.54
CA VAL A 143 -26.83 -9.98 9.47
C VAL A 143 -27.04 -11.03 8.39
N ALA A 144 -27.24 -10.61 7.15
CA ALA A 144 -27.21 -11.48 5.98
C ALA A 144 -26.03 -11.10 5.08
N VAL A 145 -25.34 -12.11 4.56
CA VAL A 145 -24.24 -11.93 3.61
C VAL A 145 -24.56 -12.73 2.36
N TYR A 146 -24.52 -12.05 1.22
CA TYR A 146 -24.75 -12.62 -0.11
C TYR A 146 -23.50 -12.44 -0.97
N LEU A 147 -23.30 -13.39 -1.87
CA LEU A 147 -22.17 -13.44 -2.79
C LEU A 147 -22.68 -13.83 -4.17
N THR A 148 -22.47 -13.00 -5.18
CA THR A 148 -22.77 -13.36 -6.58
C THR A 148 -21.49 -13.49 -7.36
N ILE A 149 -21.25 -14.68 -7.91
CA ILE A 149 -20.08 -15.02 -8.71
C ILE A 149 -20.45 -14.85 -10.17
N ARG A 150 -19.65 -14.10 -10.93
CA ARG A 150 -19.87 -13.84 -12.36
C ARG A 150 -18.80 -14.48 -13.23
N GLY A 151 -19.16 -14.79 -14.46
CA GLY A 151 -18.26 -15.36 -15.46
C GLY A 151 -18.88 -15.34 -16.85
N ASP A 152 -18.08 -15.66 -17.86
CA ASP A 152 -18.51 -15.58 -19.26
C ASP A 152 -19.22 -16.87 -19.69
N THR A 153 -18.98 -17.97 -19.00
CA THR A 153 -19.65 -19.25 -19.25
C THR A 153 -20.25 -19.86 -17.99
N ASN A 154 -21.35 -20.62 -18.15
CA ASN A 154 -21.97 -21.39 -17.07
C ASN A 154 -20.96 -22.34 -16.38
N LYS A 155 -20.10 -23.00 -17.18
CA LYS A 155 -19.07 -23.92 -16.69
C LYS A 155 -18.07 -23.22 -15.76
N GLU A 156 -17.53 -22.09 -16.20
CA GLU A 156 -16.59 -21.28 -15.42
C GLU A 156 -17.17 -20.83 -14.08
N VAL A 157 -18.43 -20.36 -14.08
CA VAL A 157 -19.11 -19.95 -12.84
C VAL A 157 -19.27 -21.12 -11.89
N LYS A 158 -19.64 -22.31 -12.37
CA LYS A 158 -19.82 -23.51 -11.53
C LYS A 158 -18.50 -24.03 -10.95
N GLU A 159 -17.43 -24.03 -11.74
CA GLU A 159 -16.08 -24.40 -11.30
C GLU A 159 -15.56 -23.41 -10.25
N THR A 160 -15.70 -22.11 -10.51
CA THR A 160 -15.31 -21.04 -9.58
C THR A 160 -16.12 -21.11 -8.29
N THR A 161 -17.43 -21.37 -8.37
CA THR A 161 -18.30 -21.56 -7.21
C THR A 161 -17.80 -22.70 -6.33
N THR A 162 -17.53 -23.87 -6.92
CA THR A 162 -17.10 -25.05 -6.18
C THR A 162 -15.75 -24.84 -5.49
N ARG A 163 -14.80 -24.20 -6.19
CA ARG A 163 -13.51 -23.81 -5.63
C ARG A 163 -13.69 -22.84 -4.46
N LEU A 164 -14.46 -21.78 -4.65
CA LEU A 164 -14.66 -20.75 -3.63
C LEU A 164 -15.37 -21.30 -2.39
N GLN A 165 -16.39 -22.14 -2.56
CA GLN A 165 -17.05 -22.83 -1.45
C GLN A 165 -16.05 -23.70 -0.67
N SER A 166 -15.15 -24.40 -1.36
CA SER A 166 -14.10 -25.20 -0.71
C SER A 166 -13.12 -24.34 0.08
N GLU A 167 -12.76 -23.15 -0.40
CA GLU A 167 -11.91 -22.20 0.30
C GLU A 167 -12.59 -21.59 1.53
N LEU A 168 -13.86 -21.18 1.39
CA LEU A 168 -14.68 -20.67 2.49
C LEU A 168 -14.86 -21.73 3.60
N MET A 169 -15.10 -22.98 3.23
CA MET A 169 -15.22 -24.10 4.17
C MET A 169 -13.95 -24.31 5.00
N LYS A 170 -12.75 -24.09 4.44
CA LYS A 170 -11.49 -24.15 5.22
C LYS A 170 -11.44 -23.09 6.32
N LYS A 171 -12.13 -21.97 6.13
CA LYS A 171 -12.30 -20.90 7.13
C LYS A 171 -13.55 -21.07 8.00
N ARG A 172 -14.23 -22.21 7.90
CA ARG A 172 -15.50 -22.51 8.61
C ARG A 172 -16.62 -21.53 8.27
N LEU A 173 -16.59 -20.98 7.05
CA LEU A 173 -17.69 -20.23 6.47
C LEU A 173 -18.50 -21.18 5.59
N VAL A 174 -19.77 -21.41 5.96
CA VAL A 174 -20.65 -22.32 5.23
C VAL A 174 -21.53 -21.50 4.32
N THR A 175 -21.52 -21.81 3.02
CA THR A 175 -22.37 -21.14 2.03
C THR A 175 -23.31 -22.12 1.34
N LYS A 176 -24.47 -21.63 0.92
CA LYS A 176 -25.47 -22.40 0.17
C LYS A 176 -25.92 -21.62 -1.06
N SER A 177 -26.24 -22.35 -2.13
CA SER A 177 -26.80 -21.78 -3.35
C SER A 177 -28.23 -21.31 -3.15
N VAL A 178 -28.60 -20.26 -3.87
CA VAL A 178 -29.98 -19.77 -3.98
C VAL A 178 -30.65 -20.46 -5.16
N ASP A 179 -30.99 -21.73 -4.98
CA ASP A 179 -31.63 -22.54 -6.03
C ASP A 179 -33.13 -22.20 -6.14
N TYR A 180 -33.64 -22.15 -7.36
CA TYR A 180 -35.01 -21.76 -7.74
C TYR A 180 -35.50 -20.35 -7.35
N THR A 181 -34.70 -19.55 -6.65
CA THR A 181 -35.02 -18.15 -6.26
C THR A 181 -33.92 -17.17 -6.67
N GLN A 182 -33.31 -17.39 -7.84
CA GLN A 182 -32.15 -16.62 -8.30
C GLN A 182 -32.48 -15.15 -8.53
N ASP A 183 -33.72 -14.83 -8.88
CA ASP A 183 -34.18 -13.45 -9.01
C ASP A 183 -34.09 -12.71 -7.67
N GLU A 184 -34.50 -13.36 -6.58
CA GLU A 184 -34.35 -12.82 -5.21
C GLU A 184 -32.87 -12.72 -4.82
N GLY A 185 -32.04 -13.68 -5.21
CA GLY A 185 -30.59 -13.62 -5.02
C GLY A 185 -29.94 -12.43 -5.70
N LEU A 186 -30.29 -12.16 -6.96
CA LEU A 186 -29.80 -10.99 -7.69
C LEU A 186 -30.25 -9.69 -7.04
N VAL A 187 -31.50 -9.59 -6.58
CA VAL A 187 -32.03 -8.40 -5.88
C VAL A 187 -31.29 -8.20 -4.55
N SER A 188 -31.21 -9.24 -3.72
CA SER A 188 -30.54 -9.22 -2.41
C SER A 188 -29.05 -8.88 -2.52
N ASN A 189 -28.39 -9.19 -3.64
CA ASN A 189 -26.98 -8.87 -3.85
C ASN A 189 -26.75 -7.63 -4.74
N SER A 190 -27.79 -6.87 -5.05
CA SER A 190 -27.70 -5.66 -5.89
C SER A 190 -27.44 -4.41 -5.04
N PRO A 191 -26.92 -3.32 -5.64
CA PRO A 191 -26.62 -2.07 -4.92
C PRO A 191 -27.86 -1.30 -4.47
N ILE A 192 -29.08 -1.80 -4.71
CA ILE A 192 -30.32 -1.17 -4.23
C ILE A 192 -30.55 -1.40 -2.73
N ALA A 193 -29.70 -2.21 -2.08
CA ALA A 193 -29.72 -2.47 -0.65
C ALA A 193 -31.05 -3.06 -0.12
N LYS A 194 -31.71 -3.91 -0.92
CA LYS A 194 -32.96 -4.59 -0.53
C LYS A 194 -32.75 -6.08 -0.34
N ASP A 195 -32.83 -6.55 0.91
CA ASP A 195 -32.80 -7.98 1.21
C ASP A 195 -34.17 -8.65 1.00
N THR A 196 -34.31 -9.39 -0.08
CA THR A 196 -35.52 -10.17 -0.41
C THR A 196 -35.45 -11.59 0.16
N LEU A 197 -34.25 -12.19 0.19
CA LEU A 197 -34.00 -13.55 0.68
C LEU A 197 -34.09 -13.70 2.20
N ARG A 198 -33.74 -12.64 2.96
CA ARG A 198 -33.82 -12.59 4.43
C ARG A 198 -33.14 -13.76 5.15
N GLN A 199 -32.04 -14.27 4.60
CA GLN A 199 -31.24 -15.33 5.22
C GLN A 199 -30.28 -14.72 6.25
N THR A 200 -30.84 -14.25 7.37
CA THR A 200 -30.08 -13.55 8.41
C THR A 200 -29.57 -14.48 9.51
N THR A 201 -28.44 -14.11 10.09
CA THR A 201 -27.86 -14.72 11.29
C THR A 201 -27.74 -13.64 12.37
N PRO A 202 -28.20 -13.88 13.61
CA PRO A 202 -28.02 -12.94 14.70
C PRO A 202 -26.55 -12.89 15.13
N MET A 203 -25.99 -11.68 15.22
CA MET A 203 -24.60 -11.44 15.56
C MET A 203 -24.45 -10.29 16.54
N LEU A 204 -23.43 -10.35 17.41
CA LEU A 204 -23.02 -9.19 18.20
C LEU A 204 -22.35 -8.17 17.28
N GLY A 205 -22.45 -6.88 17.60
CA GLY A 205 -21.89 -5.79 16.79
C GLY A 205 -20.42 -5.97 16.41
N LYS A 206 -19.58 -6.50 17.31
CA LYS A 206 -18.17 -6.80 17.01
C LYS A 206 -18.01 -7.88 15.94
N ALA A 207 -18.84 -8.93 15.97
CA ALA A 207 -18.82 -9.98 14.96
C ALA A 207 -19.34 -9.46 13.61
N ALA A 208 -20.41 -8.66 13.62
CA ALA A 208 -20.91 -7.99 12.42
C ALA A 208 -19.84 -7.08 11.80
N GLY A 209 -19.14 -6.27 12.61
CA GLY A 209 -18.06 -5.41 12.14
C GLY A 209 -16.85 -6.16 11.60
N ALA A 210 -16.58 -7.37 12.10
CA ALA A 210 -15.49 -8.21 11.61
C ALA A 210 -15.72 -8.76 10.19
N LEU A 211 -16.97 -8.78 9.72
CA LEU A 211 -17.32 -9.14 8.34
C LEU A 211 -17.01 -8.04 7.34
N PHE A 212 -16.85 -6.80 7.79
CA PHE A 212 -16.51 -5.69 6.90
C PHE A 212 -15.14 -5.96 6.26
N PRO A 213 -15.06 -6.03 4.91
CA PRO A 213 -13.80 -6.30 4.24
C PRO A 213 -12.95 -5.02 4.29
N PHE A 214 -11.89 -5.03 5.09
CA PHE A 214 -10.93 -3.94 5.12
C PHE A 214 -9.96 -4.13 3.94
N SER A 215 -10.48 -4.00 2.71
CA SER A 215 -9.66 -4.25 1.53
C SER A 215 -8.58 -3.17 1.40
N ALA A 216 -7.32 -3.56 1.57
CA ALA A 216 -6.20 -2.87 0.96
C ALA A 216 -6.17 -3.29 -0.53
N SER A 217 -6.19 -2.32 -1.45
CA SER A 217 -6.01 -2.60 -2.86
C SER A 217 -4.67 -3.31 -3.07
N THR A 218 -4.67 -4.44 -3.77
CA THR A 218 -3.41 -5.08 -4.18
C THR A 218 -2.76 -4.18 -5.23
N LEU A 219 -1.57 -3.66 -4.95
CA LEU A 219 -0.83 -2.81 -5.87
C LEU A 219 -0.16 -3.68 -6.93
N ILE A 220 -0.78 -3.77 -8.11
CA ILE A 220 -0.24 -4.45 -9.29
C ILE A 220 -0.23 -3.46 -10.45
N GLU A 221 0.96 -2.97 -10.79
CA GLU A 221 1.17 -2.06 -11.92
C GLU A 221 1.75 -2.84 -13.09
N GLU A 222 1.16 -2.68 -14.28
CA GLU A 222 1.54 -3.43 -15.49
C GLU A 222 2.98 -3.15 -15.91
N SER A 223 3.42 -1.90 -15.77
CA SER A 223 4.82 -1.49 -15.97
C SER A 223 5.67 -1.70 -14.72
N GLY A 224 5.20 -2.37 -13.68
CA GLY A 224 5.97 -2.52 -12.45
C GLY A 224 6.98 -3.68 -12.47
N VAL A 225 7.78 -3.75 -11.42
CA VAL A 225 8.54 -4.95 -11.05
C VAL A 225 8.04 -5.49 -9.73
N LEU A 226 8.15 -6.80 -9.52
CA LEU A 226 7.78 -7.43 -8.25
C LEU A 226 8.66 -6.86 -7.13
N VAL A 227 8.04 -6.21 -6.15
CA VAL A 227 8.71 -5.70 -4.95
C VAL A 227 8.65 -6.73 -3.83
N GLY A 228 7.51 -7.38 -3.67
CA GLY A 228 7.29 -8.37 -2.61
C GLY A 228 5.87 -8.91 -2.61
N TYR A 229 5.41 -9.35 -1.46
CA TYR A 229 4.06 -9.89 -1.24
C TYR A 229 3.41 -9.16 -0.09
N HIS A 230 2.10 -8.94 -0.20
CA HIS A 230 1.30 -8.29 0.82
C HIS A 230 1.22 -9.18 2.07
N ALA A 231 1.51 -8.64 3.25
CA ALA A 231 1.75 -9.44 4.46
C ALA A 231 0.53 -10.21 4.98
N THR A 232 -0.69 -9.80 4.63
CA THR A 232 -1.93 -10.48 5.10
C THR A 232 -2.61 -11.33 4.04
N THR A 233 -2.44 -10.98 2.77
CA THR A 233 -3.16 -11.63 1.65
C THR A 233 -2.24 -12.49 0.80
N ASP A 234 -0.92 -12.44 1.01
CA ASP A 234 0.11 -13.04 0.16
C ASP A 234 0.02 -12.64 -1.33
N ALA A 235 -0.76 -11.60 -1.63
CA ALA A 235 -0.92 -11.10 -3.00
C ALA A 235 0.38 -10.43 -3.46
N PRO A 236 0.80 -10.60 -4.72
CA PRO A 236 2.01 -9.96 -5.23
C PRO A 236 1.87 -8.44 -5.24
N VAL A 237 2.94 -7.75 -4.86
CA VAL A 237 3.06 -6.29 -4.94
C VAL A 237 4.00 -5.96 -6.09
N VAL A 238 3.43 -5.48 -7.19
CA VAL A 238 4.15 -5.10 -8.41
C VAL A 238 4.04 -3.60 -8.58
N MET A 239 5.19 -2.92 -8.59
CA MET A 239 5.26 -1.46 -8.56
C MET A 239 6.21 -0.94 -9.62
N ASP A 240 5.77 0.05 -10.38
CA ASP A 240 6.59 0.95 -11.16
C ASP A 240 6.92 2.17 -10.28
N ARG A 241 8.20 2.38 -10.02
CA ARG A 241 8.65 3.56 -9.26
C ARG A 241 8.75 4.79 -10.13
N PHE A 242 8.90 4.64 -11.45
CA PHE A 242 9.08 5.76 -12.37
C PHE A 242 7.74 6.34 -12.81
N ASP A 243 6.66 5.56 -12.76
CA ASP A 243 5.28 6.04 -12.99
C ASP A 243 4.63 6.56 -11.70
N ARG A 244 5.29 7.52 -11.03
CA ARG A 244 4.82 8.09 -9.76
C ARG A 244 4.76 9.59 -9.80
N GLN A 245 3.58 10.16 -9.49
CA GLN A 245 3.39 11.61 -9.40
C GLN A 245 4.24 12.26 -8.30
N ASN A 246 4.55 11.51 -7.23
CA ASN A 246 5.25 12.02 -6.04
C ASN A 246 6.76 11.68 -6.02
N GLY A 247 7.32 11.26 -7.15
CA GLY A 247 8.73 10.92 -7.31
C GLY A 247 9.06 9.43 -7.22
N TYR A 248 10.26 9.07 -7.69
CA TYR A 248 10.70 7.69 -7.94
C TYR A 248 11.64 7.10 -6.88
N ASN A 249 11.88 7.84 -5.81
CA ASN A 249 12.87 7.49 -4.79
C ASN A 249 12.37 6.38 -3.86
N ILE A 250 13.25 5.46 -3.49
CA ILE A 250 12.96 4.36 -2.56
C ILE A 250 13.89 4.45 -1.35
N LEU A 251 13.31 4.46 -0.14
CA LEU A 251 14.04 4.32 1.12
C LEU A 251 13.87 2.89 1.66
N THR A 252 14.98 2.16 1.81
CA THR A 252 14.98 0.84 2.46
C THR A 252 15.62 0.93 3.84
N ALA A 253 14.80 0.78 4.89
CA ALA A 253 15.25 0.82 6.27
C ALA A 253 14.98 -0.53 6.97
N ALA A 254 16.02 -1.13 7.56
CA ALA A 254 15.88 -2.35 8.34
C ALA A 254 17.07 -2.52 9.30
N LYS A 255 16.89 -3.36 10.33
CA LYS A 255 18.00 -3.79 11.21
C LYS A 255 18.98 -4.68 10.43
N ILE A 256 20.21 -4.79 10.93
CA ILE A 256 21.21 -5.70 10.38
C ILE A 256 20.63 -7.12 10.41
N GLY A 257 20.79 -7.86 9.30
CA GLY A 257 20.27 -9.22 9.15
C GLY A 257 18.81 -9.33 8.69
N SER A 258 18.04 -8.24 8.63
CA SER A 258 16.64 -8.27 8.19
C SER A 258 16.43 -8.38 6.67
N GLY A 259 17.50 -8.62 5.89
CA GLY A 259 17.41 -8.79 4.44
C GLY A 259 17.43 -7.49 3.62
N LYS A 260 17.82 -6.34 4.20
CA LYS A 260 17.94 -5.05 3.47
C LYS A 260 18.69 -5.19 2.15
N SER A 261 19.93 -5.65 2.19
CA SER A 261 20.78 -5.77 0.99
C SER A 261 20.24 -6.82 0.02
N PHE A 262 19.61 -7.89 0.51
CA PHE A 262 18.99 -8.91 -0.34
C PHE A 262 17.83 -8.32 -1.14
N GLY A 263 16.90 -7.63 -0.46
CA GLY A 263 15.77 -6.96 -1.09
C GLY A 263 16.21 -5.91 -2.13
N THR A 264 17.20 -5.08 -1.79
CA THR A 264 17.75 -4.08 -2.72
C THR A 264 18.37 -4.72 -3.96
N LYS A 265 19.18 -5.79 -3.82
CA LYS A 265 19.76 -6.51 -4.96
C LYS A 265 18.68 -7.07 -5.87
N LEU A 266 17.67 -7.71 -5.28
CA LEU A 266 16.58 -8.35 -6.04
C LEU A 266 15.74 -7.33 -6.80
N LEU A 267 15.44 -6.20 -6.17
CA LEU A 267 14.72 -5.09 -6.80
C LEU A 267 15.51 -4.52 -7.99
N ASN A 268 16.81 -4.25 -7.80
CA ASN A 268 17.67 -3.72 -8.86
C ASN A 268 17.83 -4.70 -10.02
N LEU A 269 18.01 -6.00 -9.74
CA LEU A 269 18.07 -7.04 -10.77
C LEU A 269 16.78 -7.12 -11.59
N ARG A 270 15.62 -7.06 -10.93
CA ARG A 270 14.32 -7.07 -11.63
C ARG A 270 14.16 -5.83 -12.50
N GLN A 271 14.62 -4.68 -12.03
CA GLN A 271 14.59 -3.45 -12.82
C GLN A 271 15.45 -3.57 -14.07
N LEU A 272 16.71 -4.02 -13.95
CA LEU A 272 17.61 -4.24 -15.09
C LEU A 272 17.06 -5.29 -16.07
N ALA A 273 16.43 -6.34 -15.56
CA ALA A 273 15.82 -7.37 -16.40
C ALA A 273 14.59 -6.86 -17.16
N LYS A 274 13.82 -5.95 -16.57
CA LYS A 274 12.66 -5.30 -17.20
C LYS A 274 13.10 -4.29 -18.26
N ASP A 275 14.12 -3.49 -17.94
CA ASP A 275 14.58 -2.37 -18.75
C ASP A 275 16.11 -2.43 -18.94
N PRO A 276 16.59 -2.95 -20.08
CA PRO A 276 18.01 -3.05 -20.41
C PRO A 276 18.73 -1.69 -20.52
N ASP A 277 18.00 -0.60 -20.73
CA ASP A 277 18.58 0.74 -20.85
C ASP A 277 18.84 1.39 -19.48
N THR A 278 18.37 0.77 -18.39
CA THR A 278 18.62 1.25 -17.03
C THR A 278 20.10 1.15 -16.67
N ILE A 279 20.72 2.28 -16.29
CA ILE A 279 22.07 2.32 -15.73
C ILE A 279 22.01 2.20 -14.20
N LEU A 280 22.69 1.18 -13.64
CA LEU A 280 22.79 0.96 -12.19
C LEU A 280 24.13 1.47 -11.65
N ILE A 281 24.10 2.53 -10.85
CA ILE A 281 25.26 3.06 -10.12
C ILE A 281 25.08 2.79 -8.63
N MET A 282 26.09 2.20 -7.98
CA MET A 282 26.05 1.83 -6.57
C MET A 282 27.23 2.43 -5.80
N ILE A 283 26.95 3.05 -4.66
CA ILE A 283 27.96 3.47 -3.68
C ILE A 283 27.97 2.42 -2.57
N ASP A 284 29.04 1.63 -2.49
CA ASP A 284 29.11 0.45 -1.62
C ASP A 284 30.29 0.51 -0.64
N PRO A 285 30.16 1.24 0.49
CA PRO A 285 31.25 1.39 1.45
C PRO A 285 31.57 0.10 2.23
N LEU A 286 30.72 -0.93 2.16
CA LEU A 286 30.86 -2.18 2.93
C LEU A 286 31.11 -3.40 2.04
N GLU A 287 31.36 -3.20 0.74
CA GLU A 287 31.52 -4.26 -0.28
C GLU A 287 30.36 -5.28 -0.30
N GLY A 288 29.15 -4.85 0.09
CA GLY A 288 27.96 -5.71 0.16
C GLY A 288 27.37 -6.06 -1.21
N PHE A 289 27.73 -5.35 -2.27
CA PHE A 289 27.19 -5.46 -3.63
C PHE A 289 28.20 -5.95 -4.66
N ARG A 290 29.43 -6.28 -4.26
CA ARG A 290 30.47 -6.80 -5.16
C ARG A 290 30.01 -7.98 -6.00
N SER A 291 29.39 -8.98 -5.38
CA SER A 291 28.87 -10.14 -6.11
C SER A 291 27.78 -9.82 -7.13
N LEU A 292 27.03 -8.73 -6.91
CA LEU A 292 26.05 -8.25 -7.89
C LEU A 292 26.77 -7.59 -9.07
N SER A 293 27.79 -6.76 -8.80
CA SER A 293 28.61 -6.14 -9.85
C SER A 293 29.26 -7.20 -10.73
N ASP A 294 29.91 -8.20 -10.12
CA ASP A 294 30.60 -9.27 -10.85
C ASP A 294 29.61 -10.08 -11.73
N ALA A 295 28.41 -10.36 -11.22
CA ALA A 295 27.38 -11.10 -11.96
C ALA A 295 26.78 -10.31 -13.13
N LEU A 296 26.85 -8.98 -13.09
CA LEU A 296 26.34 -8.08 -14.12
C LEU A 296 27.44 -7.55 -15.05
N ASP A 297 28.68 -8.06 -14.93
CA ASP A 297 29.86 -7.54 -15.62
C ASP A 297 30.04 -6.02 -15.43
N GLY A 298 29.68 -5.54 -14.23
CA GLY A 298 29.71 -4.13 -13.88
C GLY A 298 31.12 -3.64 -13.56
N GLU A 299 31.41 -2.38 -13.92
CA GLU A 299 32.69 -1.75 -13.58
C GLU A 299 32.81 -1.49 -12.08
N HIS A 300 33.89 -2.01 -11.48
CA HIS A 300 34.18 -1.79 -10.07
C HIS A 300 35.31 -0.76 -9.89
N ILE A 301 34.94 0.42 -9.38
CA ILE A 301 35.86 1.53 -9.13
C ILE A 301 36.08 1.69 -7.63
N VAL A 302 37.26 1.29 -7.15
CA VAL A 302 37.68 1.56 -5.77
C VAL A 302 38.16 3.00 -5.66
N VAL A 303 37.48 3.78 -4.84
CA VAL A 303 37.86 5.16 -4.49
C VAL A 303 38.61 5.13 -3.16
N GLY A 304 39.85 5.64 -3.15
CA GLY A 304 40.77 5.57 -2.01
C GLY A 304 42.17 5.11 -2.42
N GLY A 305 43.17 5.34 -1.54
CA GLY A 305 44.56 5.00 -1.82
C GLY A 305 45.16 5.83 -2.96
N SER A 306 45.42 5.20 -4.11
CA SER A 306 46.00 5.85 -5.30
C SER A 306 44.97 6.52 -6.21
N ARG A 307 43.67 6.31 -5.99
CA ARG A 307 42.58 6.94 -6.76
C ARG A 307 41.77 7.88 -5.87
N GLY A 308 41.91 9.18 -6.09
CA GLY A 308 41.14 10.22 -5.41
C GLY A 308 40.07 10.82 -6.31
N LEU A 309 39.03 11.38 -5.70
CA LEU A 309 38.08 12.25 -6.38
C LEU A 309 38.47 13.70 -6.11
N ASN A 310 38.44 14.55 -7.14
CA ASN A 310 38.71 15.97 -6.98
C ASN A 310 37.40 16.72 -6.64
N PRO A 311 37.21 17.22 -5.40
CA PRO A 311 36.01 17.96 -5.04
C PRO A 311 35.94 19.35 -5.69
N LEU A 312 37.02 19.81 -6.34
CA LEU A 312 37.06 21.05 -7.13
C LEU A 312 36.86 20.80 -8.63
N GLU A 313 36.60 19.58 -9.07
CA GLU A 313 36.36 19.29 -10.49
C GLU A 313 35.13 20.04 -10.99
N ILE A 314 35.29 20.96 -11.93
CA ILE A 314 34.19 21.55 -12.71
C ILE A 314 34.21 20.92 -14.10
N ARG A 315 33.02 20.69 -14.67
CA ARG A 315 32.87 20.14 -16.02
C ARG A 315 32.21 21.17 -16.90
N GLU A 316 32.52 21.11 -18.19
CA GLU A 316 31.85 21.90 -19.20
C GLU A 316 30.33 21.70 -19.11
N THR A 317 29.60 22.81 -19.01
CA THR A 317 28.15 22.76 -18.94
C THR A 317 27.59 22.41 -20.33
N PRO A 318 26.78 21.35 -20.46
CA PRO A 318 26.28 20.94 -21.77
C PRO A 318 25.49 22.05 -22.47
N ALA A 319 25.70 22.22 -23.78
CA ALA A 319 25.09 23.31 -24.57
C ALA A 319 23.55 23.32 -24.58
N HIS A 320 22.87 22.21 -24.28
CA HIS A 320 21.42 22.20 -24.12
C HIS A 320 20.98 22.86 -22.80
N VAL A 321 21.70 22.64 -21.70
CA VAL A 321 21.42 23.25 -20.39
C VAL A 321 21.54 24.77 -20.46
N LEU A 322 22.59 25.27 -21.11
CA LEU A 322 22.79 26.72 -21.31
C LEU A 322 21.70 27.36 -22.18
N ARG A 323 21.04 26.60 -23.06
CA ARG A 323 19.92 27.08 -23.88
C ARG A 323 18.60 27.07 -23.11
N ASP A 324 18.38 26.04 -22.32
CA ASP A 324 17.10 25.82 -21.61
C ASP A 324 16.99 26.70 -20.35
N VAL A 325 18.11 27.07 -19.74
CA VAL A 325 18.18 27.96 -18.57
C VAL A 325 19.22 29.06 -18.81
N PRO A 326 18.84 30.18 -19.47
CA PRO A 326 19.78 31.24 -19.86
C PRO A 326 20.50 31.90 -18.67
N ASP A 327 19.85 31.97 -17.51
CA ASP A 327 20.37 32.62 -16.30
C ASP A 327 21.06 31.62 -15.33
N ILE A 328 21.47 30.45 -15.82
CA ILE A 328 22.19 29.49 -14.99
C ILE A 328 23.59 30.02 -14.67
N ASP A 329 24.00 29.92 -13.40
CA ASP A 329 25.38 30.15 -12.95
C ASP A 329 25.99 28.82 -12.46
N PRO A 330 26.59 28.01 -13.38
CA PRO A 330 27.18 26.73 -13.03
C PRO A 330 28.37 26.88 -12.09
N PHE A 331 29.10 28.00 -12.20
CA PHE A 331 30.26 28.27 -11.36
C PHE A 331 29.84 28.47 -9.91
N SER A 332 28.85 29.32 -9.63
CA SER A 332 28.36 29.54 -8.26
C SER A 332 27.75 28.27 -7.65
N GLN A 333 27.02 27.48 -8.43
CA GLN A 333 26.51 26.18 -7.97
C GLN A 333 27.67 25.23 -7.61
N ARG A 334 28.70 25.17 -8.45
CA ARG A 334 29.88 24.34 -8.19
C ARG A 334 30.63 24.85 -6.96
N PHE A 335 30.89 26.14 -6.87
CA PHE A 335 31.53 26.79 -5.73
C PHE A 335 30.78 26.48 -4.42
N SER A 336 29.45 26.59 -4.41
CA SER A 336 28.61 26.23 -3.27
C SER A 336 28.78 24.75 -2.88
N SER A 337 28.79 23.85 -3.86
CA SER A 337 29.04 22.41 -3.65
C SER A 337 30.43 22.14 -3.06
N VAL A 338 31.47 22.81 -3.55
CA VAL A 338 32.85 22.71 -3.02
C VAL A 338 32.91 23.21 -1.58
N MET A 339 32.31 24.35 -1.27
CA MET A 339 32.28 24.88 0.09
C MET A 339 31.50 23.94 1.03
N GLY A 340 30.38 23.37 0.58
CA GLY A 340 29.62 22.37 1.34
C GLY A 340 30.41 21.07 1.60
N PHE A 341 31.25 20.65 0.65
CA PHE A 341 32.20 19.56 0.86
C PHE A 341 33.17 19.88 2.00
N PHE A 342 33.80 21.06 1.98
CA PHE A 342 34.74 21.47 3.03
C PHE A 342 34.06 21.59 4.39
N ASP A 343 32.86 22.16 4.46
CA ASP A 343 32.08 22.23 5.70
C ASP A 343 31.87 20.84 6.30
N THR A 344 31.42 19.90 5.48
CA THR A 344 31.15 18.53 5.89
C THR A 344 32.43 17.84 6.36
N PHE A 345 33.53 18.03 5.62
CA PHE A 345 34.84 17.48 5.96
C PHE A 345 35.35 18.01 7.31
N PHE A 346 35.38 19.33 7.52
CA PHE A 346 35.88 19.93 8.75
C PHE A 346 34.97 19.70 9.95
N ALA A 347 33.65 19.56 9.74
CA ALA A 347 32.73 19.13 10.77
C ALA A 347 32.97 17.67 11.21
N HIS A 348 33.49 16.82 10.32
CA HIS A 348 33.83 15.43 10.64
C HIS A 348 35.21 15.27 11.29
N VAL A 349 36.20 16.05 10.85
CA VAL A 349 37.60 15.95 11.31
C VAL A 349 37.87 16.78 12.58
N GLY A 350 37.07 17.81 12.86
CA GLY A 350 37.28 18.71 14.00
C GLY A 350 36.00 19.42 14.46
N ASN A 351 36.11 20.69 14.83
CA ASN A 351 34.99 21.49 15.36
C ASN A 351 34.21 22.25 14.26
N GLY A 352 34.42 21.91 12.98
CA GLY A 352 33.92 22.70 11.85
C GLY A 352 34.73 23.98 11.59
N LEU A 353 34.31 24.74 10.58
CA LEU A 353 34.88 26.04 10.23
C LEU A 353 34.08 27.16 10.87
N ASP A 354 34.76 28.15 11.47
CA ASP A 354 34.12 29.39 11.88
C ASP A 354 33.82 30.32 10.69
N LYS A 355 33.10 31.43 10.93
CA LYS A 355 32.70 32.37 9.86
C LYS A 355 33.90 33.00 9.14
N LYS A 356 35.00 33.28 9.85
CA LYS A 356 36.20 33.90 9.29
C LYS A 356 37.00 32.88 8.50
N GLU A 357 37.21 31.68 9.06
CA GLU A 357 37.89 30.57 8.40
C GLU A 357 37.18 30.18 7.11
N ARG A 358 35.84 30.09 7.14
CA ARG A 358 35.03 29.83 5.94
C ARG A 358 35.19 30.93 4.89
N ALA A 359 35.26 32.20 5.30
CA ALA A 359 35.44 33.32 4.38
C ALA A 359 36.81 33.26 3.70
N VAL A 360 37.88 33.03 4.46
CA VAL A 360 39.26 32.86 3.93
C VAL A 360 39.32 31.69 2.96
N LEU A 361 38.73 30.55 3.32
CA LEU A 361 38.64 29.38 2.44
C LEU A 361 37.88 29.70 1.15
N GLY A 362 36.77 30.45 1.24
CA GLY A 362 36.00 30.88 0.08
C GLY A 362 36.83 31.73 -0.89
N THR A 363 37.57 32.72 -0.39
CA THR A 363 38.49 33.53 -1.20
C THR A 363 39.56 32.65 -1.85
N THR A 364 40.14 31.73 -1.08
CA THR A 364 41.19 30.82 -1.57
C THR A 364 40.68 29.91 -2.69
N VAL A 365 39.48 29.34 -2.54
CA VAL A 365 38.87 28.47 -3.56
C VAL A 365 38.60 29.25 -4.85
N ARG A 366 38.10 30.49 -4.76
CA ARG A 366 37.91 31.34 -5.95
C ARG A 366 39.23 31.63 -6.65
N GLU A 367 40.26 31.97 -5.87
CA GLU A 367 41.58 32.23 -6.41
C GLU A 367 42.18 30.99 -7.09
N ALA A 368 41.94 29.79 -6.54
CA ALA A 368 42.37 28.54 -7.16
C ALA A 368 41.72 28.33 -8.53
N TYR A 369 40.41 28.58 -8.66
CA TYR A 369 39.73 28.52 -9.96
C TYR A 369 40.26 29.60 -10.93
N ARG A 370 40.45 30.83 -10.44
CA ARG A 370 40.96 31.95 -11.25
C ARG A 370 42.36 31.67 -11.80
N ARG A 371 43.28 31.13 -11.00
CA ARG A 371 44.64 30.73 -11.45
C ARG A 371 44.62 29.65 -12.52
N ASN A 372 43.59 28.80 -12.51
CA ASN A 372 43.36 27.78 -13.51
C ASN A 372 42.53 28.29 -14.70
N GLY A 373 42.27 29.59 -14.78
CA GLY A 373 41.53 30.22 -15.87
C GLY A 373 40.05 29.86 -15.89
N ILE A 374 39.46 29.49 -14.75
CA ILE A 374 38.04 29.16 -14.61
C ILE A 374 37.34 30.33 -13.94
N THR A 375 36.29 30.86 -14.58
CA THR A 375 35.52 32.02 -14.12
C THR A 375 34.01 31.72 -14.13
N SER A 376 33.18 32.73 -13.91
CA SER A 376 31.73 32.64 -14.08
C SER A 376 31.30 32.34 -15.52
N ASP A 377 32.15 32.64 -16.52
CA ASP A 377 31.88 32.33 -17.92
C ASP A 377 31.92 30.80 -18.15
N PRO A 378 30.79 30.17 -18.54
CA PRO A 378 30.72 28.74 -18.79
C PRO A 378 31.69 28.23 -19.86
N SER A 379 32.16 29.10 -20.78
CA SER A 379 33.15 28.73 -21.80
C SER A 379 34.49 28.30 -21.20
N THR A 380 34.77 28.73 -19.97
CA THR A 380 36.01 28.41 -19.25
C THR A 380 35.97 27.08 -18.50
N HIS A 381 34.78 26.46 -18.36
CA HIS A 381 34.59 25.28 -17.49
C HIS A 381 35.16 23.98 -18.09
N GLY A 382 35.71 24.04 -19.31
CA GLY A 382 36.53 22.97 -19.89
C GLY A 382 38.01 23.00 -19.47
N ASN A 383 38.46 24.07 -18.81
CA ASN A 383 39.84 24.19 -18.33
C ASN A 383 40.15 23.19 -17.21
N ALA A 384 41.44 22.88 -17.03
CA ALA A 384 41.89 21.95 -16.00
C ALA A 384 41.52 22.47 -14.61
N SER A 385 40.65 21.73 -13.90
CA SER A 385 40.19 22.14 -12.58
C SER A 385 41.34 22.19 -11.56
N PRO A 386 41.33 23.16 -10.63
CA PRO A 386 42.27 23.16 -9.51
C PRO A 386 42.02 21.95 -8.61
N THR A 387 42.99 21.66 -7.75
CA THR A 387 42.96 20.58 -6.78
C THR A 387 43.06 21.13 -5.36
N ILE A 388 42.85 20.27 -4.36
CA ILE A 388 43.08 20.64 -2.95
C ILE A 388 44.53 21.10 -2.72
N ARG A 389 45.51 20.60 -3.48
CA ARG A 389 46.91 21.03 -3.35
C ARG A 389 47.08 22.50 -3.73
N ASP A 390 46.38 22.96 -4.76
CA ASP A 390 46.41 24.35 -5.20
C ASP A 390 45.79 25.26 -4.13
N VAL A 391 44.67 24.83 -3.54
CA VAL A 391 44.03 25.52 -2.40
C VAL A 391 44.99 25.63 -1.21
N ILE A 392 45.71 24.55 -0.85
CA ILE A 392 46.69 24.57 0.24
C ILE A 392 47.86 25.52 -0.08
N SER A 393 48.35 25.53 -1.32
CA SER A 393 49.42 26.44 -1.75
C SER A 393 48.99 27.89 -1.58
N ILE A 394 47.78 28.24 -2.04
CA ILE A 394 47.25 29.60 -1.94
C ILE A 394 47.01 29.99 -0.47
N LEU A 395 46.54 29.08 0.38
CA LEU A 395 46.42 29.34 1.82
C LEU A 395 47.78 29.66 2.46
N ALA A 396 48.84 28.97 2.05
CA ALA A 396 50.20 29.25 2.53
C ALA A 396 50.67 30.65 2.08
N GLU A 397 50.41 31.02 0.82
CA GLU A 397 50.72 32.37 0.31
C GLU A 397 49.95 33.46 1.07
N ILE A 398 48.65 33.26 1.33
CA ILE A 398 47.84 34.19 2.13
C ILE A 398 48.37 34.32 3.57
N ALA A 399 48.88 33.23 4.14
CA ALA A 399 49.48 33.25 5.48
C ALA A 399 50.81 34.03 5.53
N GLU A 400 51.56 34.06 4.42
CA GLU A 400 52.81 34.82 4.28
C GLU A 400 52.55 36.31 3.98
N ASP A 401 51.60 36.62 3.09
CA ASP A 401 51.22 38.00 2.73
C ASP A 401 49.72 38.14 2.50
N ALA A 402 48.98 38.44 3.57
CA ALA A 402 47.54 38.60 3.52
C ALA A 402 47.08 39.85 2.75
N ALA A 403 47.93 40.88 2.61
CA ALA A 403 47.55 42.15 1.99
C ALA A 403 47.39 42.02 0.47
N ALA A 404 48.23 41.20 -0.17
CA ALA A 404 48.21 40.96 -1.62
C ALA A 404 46.88 40.35 -2.13
N PHE A 405 46.11 39.70 -1.25
CA PHE A 405 44.86 39.03 -1.61
C PHE A 405 43.60 39.85 -1.28
N LEU A 406 43.72 40.91 -0.47
CA LEU A 406 42.60 41.80 -0.13
C LEU A 406 42.19 42.72 -1.30
N ASP A 407 43.15 43.15 -2.12
CA ASP A 407 42.90 44.06 -3.27
C ASP A 407 42.22 43.37 -4.46
N SER A 408 42.23 42.03 -4.51
CA SER A 408 41.63 41.26 -5.62
C SER A 408 40.11 41.09 -5.52
N VAL A 409 39.55 41.20 -4.31
CA VAL A 409 38.14 40.89 -4.02
C VAL A 409 37.19 42.01 -4.47
N ASP A 410 37.67 43.26 -4.56
CA ASP A 410 36.87 44.43 -4.91
C ASP A 410 36.67 44.61 -6.44
N THR A 411 37.36 43.84 -7.27
CA THR A 411 37.28 44.01 -8.74
C THR A 411 36.23 43.13 -9.44
N ASP A 412 35.80 42.03 -8.84
CA ASP A 412 34.76 41.13 -9.42
C ASP A 412 33.33 41.42 -8.90
N ALA A 413 33.16 42.36 -7.97
CA ALA A 413 31.84 42.77 -7.46
C ALA A 413 31.17 43.87 -8.31
N ALA A 414 31.80 44.24 -9.43
CA ALA A 414 31.36 45.32 -10.31
C ALA A 414 31.31 44.87 -11.78
N ASP A 415 30.45 43.90 -12.10
CA ASP A 415 29.80 43.87 -13.41
C ASP A 415 28.36 43.33 -13.23
N PRO A 416 27.34 44.02 -13.76
CA PRO A 416 25.93 43.76 -13.48
C PRO A 416 25.34 42.53 -14.17
#